data_AF-A0A814VHI2-F1
#
_entry.id   AF-A0A814VHI2-F1
#
_cell.length_a   1.000
_cell.length_b   1.000
_cell.length_c   1.000
_cell.angle_alpha   90.00
_cell.angle_beta   90.00
_cell.angle_gamma   90.00
#
_symmetry.space_group_name_H-M   'P 1'
#
loop_
_entity.id
_entity.type
_entity.pdbx_description
1 polymer ?
#
loop_
_entity_poly.entity_id
_entity_poly.type
_entity_poly.pdbx_seq_one_letter_code
_entity_poly.pdbx_strand_id
1 'polypeptide(L)'
;MRQITKEFRTQAMTLYVQSLTREHELLSKEIEHIIDGFPQDNDEGFDAEPGFVAFKHYHNLRTKRLNLEAEQSIYFLVEQRVEDEINKQQEELIAPTLIRSLCEEFLLQP
;
A
#
# COMPACT_ATOMS: atom_id res chain seq x y z
N MET A 1 -1.22 12.92 20.22
CA MET A 1 -2.36 12.45 19.39
C MET A 1 -2.00 12.33 17.90
N ARG A 2 -1.46 13.37 17.24
CA ARG A 2 -1.16 13.36 15.79
C ARG A 2 -0.16 12.26 15.34
N GLN A 3 0.92 12.04 16.08
CA GLN A 3 1.90 10.96 15.80
C GLN A 3 1.29 9.56 15.93
N ILE A 4 0.53 9.30 17.01
CA ILE A 4 -0.16 8.02 17.24
C ILE A 4 -1.12 7.70 16.08
N THR A 5 -1.88 8.68 15.59
CA THR A 5 -2.76 8.48 14.43
C THR A 5 -2.00 8.24 13.13
N LYS A 6 -0.79 8.77 12.98
CA LYS A 6 0.06 8.58 11.80
C LYS A 6 0.68 7.18 11.77
N GLU A 7 1.23 6.73 12.89
CA GLU A 7 1.77 5.39 13.05
C GLU A 7 0.70 4.33 12.82
N PHE A 8 -0.49 4.52 13.42
CA PHE A 8 -1.61 3.60 13.22
C PHE A 8 -2.02 3.50 11.73
N ARG A 9 -2.14 4.63 11.03
CA ARG A 9 -2.49 4.64 9.59
C ARG A 9 -1.44 3.93 8.75
N THR A 10 -0.16 4.14 9.05
CA THR A 10 0.95 3.51 8.33
C THR A 10 0.98 2.00 8.55
N GLN A 11 0.81 1.55 9.81
CA GLN A 11 0.74 0.13 10.14
C GLN A 11 -0.48 -0.55 9.49
N ALA A 12 -1.66 0.09 9.59
CA ALA A 12 -2.88 -0.42 8.96
C ALA A 12 -2.73 -0.53 7.44
N MET A 13 -2.17 0.48 6.78
CA MET A 13 -1.94 0.45 5.33
C MET A 13 -0.89 -0.59 4.94
N THR A 14 0.15 -0.79 5.75
CA THR A 14 1.15 -1.84 5.52
C THR A 14 0.52 -3.23 5.56
N LEU A 15 -0.31 -3.50 6.57
CA LEU A 15 -1.07 -4.75 6.66
C LEU A 15 -2.05 -4.90 5.50
N TYR A 16 -2.65 -3.79 5.06
CA TYR A 16 -3.54 -3.78 3.90
C TYR A 16 -2.83 -4.23 2.61
N VAL A 17 -1.66 -3.65 2.30
CA VAL A 17 -0.86 -4.05 1.13
C VAL A 17 -0.42 -5.51 1.20
N GLN A 18 -0.04 -6.00 2.38
CA GLN A 18 0.30 -7.41 2.58
C GLN A 18 -0.91 -8.32 2.32
N SER A 19 -2.09 -7.92 2.79
CA SER A 19 -3.34 -8.64 2.54
C SER A 19 -3.69 -8.67 1.05
N LEU A 20 -3.56 -7.54 0.34
CA LEU A 20 -3.79 -7.47 -1.10
C LEU A 20 -2.87 -8.41 -1.89
N THR A 21 -1.59 -8.47 -1.50
CA THR A 21 -0.61 -9.36 -2.14
C THR A 21 -1.02 -10.82 -1.98
N ARG A 22 -1.42 -11.22 -0.77
CA ARG A 22 -1.89 -12.59 -0.50
C ARG A 22 -3.19 -12.91 -1.22
N GLU A 23 -4.13 -11.97 -1.26
CA GLU A 23 -5.38 -12.15 -2.02
C GLU A 23 -5.08 -12.36 -3.50
N HIS A 24 -4.18 -11.56 -4.08
CA HIS A 24 -3.78 -11.71 -5.47
C HIS A 24 -3.19 -13.10 -5.76
N GLU A 25 -2.25 -13.58 -4.94
CA GLU A 25 -1.65 -14.91 -5.12
C GLU A 25 -2.67 -16.05 -5.08
N LEU A 26 -3.66 -15.97 -4.18
CA LEU A 26 -4.70 -16.98 -4.06
C LEU A 26 -5.63 -16.97 -5.27
N LEU A 27 -6.07 -15.78 -5.68
CA LEU A 27 -7.00 -15.62 -6.79
C LEU A 27 -6.38 -15.96 -8.13
N SER A 28 -5.12 -15.59 -8.38
CA SER A 28 -4.44 -15.90 -9.64
C SER A 28 -4.43 -17.41 -9.88
N LYS A 29 -4.09 -18.21 -8.86
CA LYS A 29 -4.10 -19.67 -8.96
C LYS A 29 -5.49 -20.22 -9.20
N GLU A 30 -6.50 -19.73 -8.49
CA GLU A 30 -7.88 -20.19 -8.67
C GLU A 30 -8.39 -19.90 -10.09
N ILE A 31 -8.12 -18.69 -10.60
CA ILE A 31 -8.53 -18.27 -11.95
C ILE A 31 -7.86 -19.13 -13.01
N GLU A 32 -6.56 -19.43 -12.87
CA GLU A 32 -5.84 -20.34 -13.79
C GLU A 32 -6.49 -21.72 -13.83
N HIS A 33 -6.79 -22.33 -12.67
CA HIS A 33 -7.46 -23.63 -12.63
C HIS A 33 -8.85 -23.61 -13.24
N ILE A 34 -9.60 -22.52 -13.05
CA ILE A 34 -10.94 -22.39 -13.66
C ILE A 34 -10.82 -22.26 -15.17
N ILE A 35 -9.87 -21.46 -15.68
CA ILE A 35 -9.60 -21.31 -17.12
C ILE A 35 -9.24 -22.67 -17.74
N ASP A 36 -8.37 -23.44 -17.09
CA ASP A 36 -7.97 -24.77 -17.56
C ASP A 36 -9.13 -25.77 -17.55
N GLY A 37 -10.11 -25.58 -16.65
CA GLY A 37 -11.30 -26.40 -16.54
C GLY A 37 -12.46 -26.01 -17.46
N PHE A 38 -12.34 -24.92 -18.23
CA PHE A 38 -13.39 -24.55 -19.19
C PHE A 38 -13.45 -25.59 -20.33
N PRO A 39 -14.66 -25.98 -20.78
CA PRO A 39 -14.83 -26.86 -21.92
C PRO A 39 -14.12 -26.26 -23.15
N GLN A 40 -13.14 -26.97 -23.70
CA GLN A 40 -12.42 -26.54 -24.90
C GLN A 40 -13.16 -26.89 -26.19
N ASP A 41 -14.03 -27.90 -26.13
CA ASP A 41 -14.87 -28.32 -27.23
C ASP A 41 -16.31 -27.87 -26.96
N ASN A 42 -16.93 -27.24 -27.96
CA ASN A 42 -18.36 -27.00 -27.95
C ASN A 42 -19.07 -28.34 -28.16
N ASP A 43 -19.54 -28.96 -27.07
CA ASP A 43 -20.48 -30.08 -27.16
C ASP A 43 -21.69 -29.67 -28.00
N GLU A 44 -22.20 -30.59 -28.83
CA GLU A 44 -23.32 -30.37 -29.76
C GLU A 44 -24.57 -29.83 -29.03
N GLY A 45 -24.65 -28.50 -28.86
CA GLY A 45 -25.76 -27.80 -28.21
C GLY A 45 -25.39 -26.81 -27.10
N PHE A 46 -24.14 -26.71 -26.66
CA PHE A 46 -23.72 -25.74 -25.64
C PHE A 46 -22.50 -24.93 -26.11
N ASP A 47 -22.72 -23.65 -26.40
CA ASP A 47 -21.65 -22.70 -26.69
C ASP A 47 -21.08 -22.14 -25.37
N ALA A 48 -19.93 -22.66 -24.94
CA ALA A 48 -19.27 -22.24 -23.70
C ALA A 48 -18.47 -20.94 -23.86
N GLU A 49 -18.18 -20.54 -25.11
CA GLU A 49 -17.33 -19.40 -25.46
C GLU A 49 -17.79 -18.07 -24.83
N PRO A 50 -19.09 -17.69 -24.84
CA PRO A 50 -19.52 -16.41 -24.25
C PRO A 50 -19.29 -16.36 -22.73
N GLY A 51 -19.49 -17.50 -22.05
CA GLY A 51 -19.25 -17.63 -20.61
C GLY A 51 -17.77 -17.50 -20.27
N PHE A 52 -16.91 -18.15 -21.07
CA PHE A 52 -15.46 -18.04 -20.94
C PHE A 52 -14.97 -16.61 -21.15
N VAL A 53 -15.44 -15.94 -22.20
CA VAL A 53 -15.08 -14.54 -22.50
C VAL A 53 -15.51 -13.61 -21.37
N ALA A 54 -16.74 -13.76 -20.86
CA ALA A 54 -17.25 -12.96 -19.75
C ALA A 54 -16.43 -13.18 -18.46
N PHE A 55 -16.12 -14.44 -18.13
CA PHE A 55 -15.29 -14.81 -16.99
C PHE A 55 -13.90 -14.16 -17.09
N LYS A 56 -13.21 -14.36 -18.22
CA LYS A 56 -11.89 -13.79 -18.47
C LYS A 56 -11.91 -12.26 -18.39
N HIS A 57 -12.94 -11.62 -18.96
CA HIS A 57 -13.08 -10.17 -18.92
C HIS A 57 -13.25 -9.64 -17.49
N TYR A 58 -14.14 -10.25 -16.71
CA TYR A 58 -14.36 -9.90 -15.30
C TYR A 58 -13.08 -10.01 -14.48
N HIS A 59 -12.36 -11.12 -14.60
CA HIS A 59 -11.14 -11.34 -13.83
C HIS A 59 -10.01 -10.40 -14.24
N ASN A 60 -9.88 -10.07 -15.53
CA ASN A 60 -8.94 -9.03 -15.98
C ASN A 60 -9.24 -7.66 -15.38
N LEU A 61 -10.52 -7.27 -15.28
CA LEU A 61 -10.91 -6.01 -14.62
C LEU A 61 -10.61 -6.04 -13.12
N ARG A 62 -10.84 -7.18 -12.46
CA ARG A 62 -10.52 -7.36 -11.03
C ARG A 62 -9.02 -7.22 -10.79
N THR A 63 -8.16 -7.82 -11.61
CA THR A 63 -6.71 -7.66 -11.52
C THR A 63 -6.28 -6.20 -11.72
N LYS A 64 -6.85 -5.51 -12.71
CA LYS A 64 -6.56 -4.07 -12.93
C LYS A 64 -6.92 -3.23 -11.70
N ARG A 65 -8.08 -3.49 -11.09
CA ARG A 65 -8.49 -2.80 -9.86
C ARG A 65 -7.50 -3.06 -8.72
N LEU A 66 -7.12 -4.32 -8.52
CA LEU A 66 -6.19 -4.69 -7.46
C LEU A 66 -4.83 -3.99 -7.63
N ASN A 67 -4.32 -3.93 -8.87
CA ASN A 67 -3.07 -3.24 -9.16
C ASN A 67 -3.17 -1.73 -8.85
N LEU A 68 -4.24 -1.07 -9.29
CA LEU A 68 -4.47 0.35 -8.99
C LEU A 68 -4.53 0.61 -7.48
N GLU A 69 -5.20 -0.26 -6.74
CA GLU A 69 -5.33 -0.16 -5.29
C GLU A 69 -4.01 -0.40 -4.56
N ALA A 70 -3.21 -1.35 -5.03
CA ALA A 70 -1.86 -1.58 -4.54
C ALA A 70 -0.95 -0.36 -4.81
N GLU A 71 -0.98 0.20 -6.02
CA GLU A 71 -0.22 1.40 -6.38
C GLU A 71 -0.59 2.59 -5.50
N GLN A 72 -1.89 2.85 -5.29
CA GLN A 72 -2.36 3.92 -4.40
C GLN A 72 -1.91 3.71 -2.96
N SER A 73 -1.96 2.48 -2.46
CA SER A 73 -1.55 2.14 -1.10
C SER A 73 -0.04 2.32 -0.91
N ILE A 74 0.77 1.92 -1.90
CA ILE A 74 2.21 2.13 -1.92
C ILE A 74 2.53 3.63 -1.95
N TYR A 75 1.85 4.38 -2.83
CA TYR A 75 2.03 5.83 -2.95
C TYR A 75 1.76 6.54 -1.62
N PHE A 76 0.65 6.19 -0.94
CA PHE A 76 0.34 6.71 0.39
C PHE A 76 1.47 6.41 1.40
N LEU A 77 1.98 5.18 1.44
CA LEU A 77 3.07 4.80 2.35
C LEU A 77 4.37 5.57 2.06
N VAL A 78 4.66 5.85 0.79
CA VAL A 78 5.82 6.65 0.38
C VAL A 78 5.66 8.10 0.83
N GLU A 79 4.48 8.72 0.62
CA GLU A 79 4.20 10.08 1.11
C GLU A 79 4.39 10.18 2.63
N GLN A 80 3.86 9.21 3.39
CA GLN A 80 4.02 9.18 4.85
C GLN A 80 5.49 9.12 5.28
N ARG A 81 6.32 8.33 4.56
CA ARG A 81 7.77 8.24 4.81
C ARG A 81 8.49 9.56 4.52
N VAL A 82 8.22 10.18 3.38
CA VAL A 82 8.84 11.46 3.00
C VAL A 82 8.50 12.54 4.02
N GLU A 83 7.25 12.61 4.47
CA GLU A 83 6.87 13.52 5.56
C GLU A 83 7.63 13.27 6.86
N ASP A 84 7.89 12.00 7.22
CA ASP A 84 8.67 11.67 8.42
C ASP A 84 10.13 12.10 8.30
N GLU A 85 10.73 11.98 7.12
CA GLU A 85 12.10 12.45 6.85
C GLU A 85 12.20 13.98 6.95
N ILE A 86 11.24 14.72 6.41
CA ILE A 86 11.18 16.19 6.49
C ILE A 86 11.03 16.64 7.96
N ASN A 87 10.14 16.00 8.73
CA ASN A 87 9.93 16.34 10.14
C ASN A 87 11.21 16.09 10.98
N LYS A 88 11.92 14.97 10.75
CA LYS A 88 13.19 14.68 11.43
C LYS A 88 14.27 15.70 11.12
N GLN A 89 14.39 16.12 9.85
CA GLN A 89 15.35 17.16 9.45
C GLN A 89 15.04 18.52 10.09
N GLN A 90 13.76 18.87 10.25
CA GLN A 90 13.37 20.11 10.95
C GLN A 90 13.68 20.04 12.46
N GLU A 91 13.44 18.91 13.12
CA GLU A 91 13.81 18.73 14.53
C GLU A 91 15.34 18.79 14.74
N GLU A 92 16.13 18.19 13.85
CA GLU A 92 17.60 18.25 13.89
C GLU A 92 18.18 19.63 13.58
N LEU A 93 17.51 20.45 12.76
CA LEU A 93 17.92 21.84 12.46
C LEU A 93 17.67 22.80 13.64
N ILE A 94 16.65 22.52 14.46
CA ILE A 94 16.29 23.38 15.61
C ILE A 94 17.19 23.08 16.83
N ALA A 95 17.72 21.85 16.95
CA ALA A 95 18.39 21.38 18.16
C ALA A 95 19.92 21.65 18.36
N PRO A 96 20.77 22.17 17.43
CA PRO A 96 22.20 22.38 17.74
C PRO A 96 22.57 23.84 18.02
N THR A 97 21.73 24.82 17.65
CA THR A 97 22.08 26.25 17.74
C THR A 97 21.45 26.98 18.93
N LEU A 98 20.37 26.44 19.53
CA LEU A 98 19.70 27.08 20.66
C LEU A 98 20.36 26.83 22.03
N ILE A 99 21.16 25.76 22.18
CA ILE A 99 21.80 25.43 23.48
C ILE A 99 23.10 26.22 23.71
N ARG A 100 23.78 26.71 22.65
CA ARG A 100 25.00 27.50 22.80
C ARG A 100 24.77 28.98 23.14
N SER A 101 23.55 29.49 23.04
CA SER A 101 23.25 30.91 23.28
C SER A 101 22.80 31.24 24.72
N LEU A 102 22.54 30.24 25.57
CA LEU A 102 21.93 30.45 26.90
C LEU A 102 22.84 30.08 28.08
N CYS A 103 24.11 29.72 27.85
CA CYS A 103 25.00 29.21 28.90
C CYS A 103 26.07 30.19 29.44
N GLU A 104 26.20 31.43 28.93
CA GLU A 104 27.29 32.34 29.39
C GLU A 104 26.85 33.55 30.24
N GLU A 105 25.56 33.82 30.47
CA GLU A 105 25.14 35.06 31.18
C GLU A 105 24.46 34.88 32.55
N PHE A 106 24.46 33.69 33.17
CA PHE A 106 23.82 33.48 34.48
C PHE A 106 24.77 33.10 35.63
N LEU A 107 26.01 33.58 35.61
CA LEU A 107 26.87 33.61 36.81
C LEU A 107 27.10 35.06 37.26
N LEU A 108 26.02 35.73 37.69
CA LEU A 108 26.15 36.87 38.60
C LEU A 108 26.31 36.33 40.02
N GLN A 109 27.54 36.50 40.51
CA GLN A 109 27.99 36.35 41.89
C GLN A 109 27.06 37.05 42.88
N PRO A 110 27.05 36.57 44.13
CA PRO A 110 27.85 37.26 45.15
C PRO A 110 29.07 36.47 45.61
#